data_AF-K0KJN1-F1
#
_entry.id   AF-K0KJN1-F1
#
_cell.length_a   1.000
_cell.length_b   1.000
_cell.length_c   1.000
_cell.angle_alpha   90.00
_cell.angle_beta   90.00
_cell.angle_gamma   90.00
#
_symmetry.space_group_name_H-M   'P 1'
#
loop_
_entity.id
_entity.type
_entity.pdbx_description
1 polymer ?
#
loop_
_entity_poly.entity_id
_entity_poly.type
_entity_poly.pdbx_seq_one_letter_code
_entity_poly.pdbx_strand_id
1 'polypeptide(L)'
;MISKLRNLLINRKLDSSKMNDDLTAVTKGYNKIISLTDEELFGTLRLGSANTTESELRSSMYRSQQSDRFIAALLDPRTSYEYKINEVFQIVEPQNVDYIKFSFKLKLKTHPTKALNKEDIKDIKTYLDLCVNPHHLHIFMRPDLSISDVLVHLNELGSLKSDKDVDDDICKLNSERLPKVLIIVSDPQFFGCFQKLLDFYIHSLDSSSYSSRHRLMGKIIQKQSSKYISIEGTIPHRNCVYFFCPVESAHEDLCIIEDFIEGYSYLFKTLKFDNPKSDNQRSYSIYDMDFANDQINIKTNDNLYEEEVLPSYSSI
;
A
#
# COMPACT_ATOMS: atom_id res chain seq x y z
N MET A 1 -7.92 -16.95 -12.86
CA MET A 1 -7.91 -17.14 -11.39
C MET A 1 -6.96 -18.26 -10.96
N ILE A 2 -7.06 -19.47 -11.53
CA ILE A 2 -6.27 -20.65 -11.12
C ILE A 2 -4.74 -20.42 -11.15
N SER A 3 -4.21 -19.66 -12.12
CA SER A 3 -2.76 -19.40 -12.22
C SER A 3 -2.20 -18.47 -11.14
N LYS A 4 -2.99 -17.52 -10.61
CA LYS A 4 -2.58 -16.65 -9.49
C LYS A 4 -2.51 -17.43 -8.17
N LEU A 5 -3.44 -18.38 -7.97
CA LEU A 5 -3.52 -19.23 -6.79
C LEU A 5 -2.45 -20.33 -6.78
N ARG A 6 -2.06 -20.88 -7.94
CA ARG A 6 -0.92 -21.81 -8.04
C ARG A 6 0.36 -21.19 -7.49
N ASN A 7 0.65 -19.93 -7.82
CA ASN A 7 1.87 -19.26 -7.34
C ASN A 7 1.88 -19.02 -5.82
N LEU A 8 0.73 -19.02 -5.16
CA LEU A 8 0.63 -18.87 -3.70
C LEU A 8 0.94 -20.18 -2.94
N LEU A 9 1.04 -21.34 -3.61
CA LEU A 9 1.17 -22.65 -2.95
C LEU A 9 2.51 -23.37 -3.26
N ILE A 10 3.37 -22.79 -4.11
CA ILE A 10 4.63 -23.40 -4.53
C ILE A 10 5.67 -23.18 -3.42
N ASN A 11 5.66 -24.05 -2.39
CA ASN A 11 6.88 -24.36 -1.62
C ASN A 11 6.78 -25.61 -0.70
N ARG A 12 5.81 -26.51 -0.89
CA ARG A 12 5.81 -27.82 -0.20
C ARG A 12 5.58 -28.98 -1.16
N LYS A 13 6.43 -30.01 -1.06
CA LYS A 13 6.21 -31.33 -1.67
C LYS A 13 4.94 -31.93 -1.06
N LEU A 14 3.81 -31.82 -1.74
CA LEU A 14 2.53 -32.43 -1.37
C LEU A 14 2.06 -33.34 -2.50
N ASP A 15 1.47 -34.48 -2.13
CA ASP A 15 0.88 -35.45 -3.06
C ASP A 15 -0.15 -34.79 -3.98
N SER A 16 -0.09 -35.12 -5.26
CA SER A 16 -0.86 -34.47 -6.33
C SER A 16 -2.38 -34.50 -6.15
N SER A 17 -2.94 -35.52 -5.50
CA SER A 17 -4.38 -35.62 -5.19
C SER A 17 -4.80 -34.66 -4.07
N LYS A 18 -4.04 -34.62 -2.96
CA LYS A 18 -4.23 -33.64 -1.87
C LYS A 18 -4.06 -32.21 -2.38
N MET A 19 -3.12 -32.00 -3.30
CA MET A 19 -2.87 -30.70 -3.90
C MET A 19 -4.07 -30.14 -4.68
N ASN A 20 -4.88 -31.01 -5.32
CA ASN A 20 -6.08 -30.61 -6.06
C ASN A 20 -7.27 -30.29 -5.13
N ASP A 21 -7.46 -31.08 -4.08
CA ASP A 21 -8.50 -30.84 -3.08
C ASP A 21 -8.22 -29.56 -2.29
N ASP A 22 -6.97 -29.35 -1.88
CA ASP A 22 -6.53 -28.14 -1.18
C ASP A 22 -6.68 -26.90 -2.07
N LEU A 23 -6.32 -26.97 -3.36
CA LEU A 23 -6.51 -25.84 -4.29
C LEU A 23 -7.99 -25.47 -4.48
N THR A 24 -8.86 -26.48 -4.50
CA THR A 24 -10.31 -26.28 -4.60
C THR A 24 -10.84 -25.61 -3.33
N ALA A 25 -10.46 -26.10 -2.15
CA ALA A 25 -10.83 -25.52 -0.86
C ALA A 25 -10.30 -24.09 -0.68
N VAL A 26 -9.06 -23.81 -1.10
CA VAL A 26 -8.47 -22.46 -1.10
C VAL A 26 -9.28 -21.51 -1.99
N THR A 27 -9.66 -21.95 -3.20
CA THR A 27 -10.46 -21.12 -4.11
C THR A 27 -11.86 -20.85 -3.55
N LYS A 28 -12.50 -21.87 -2.98
CA LYS A 28 -13.80 -21.73 -2.30
C LYS A 28 -13.71 -20.78 -1.10
N GLY A 29 -12.68 -20.94 -0.26
CA GLY A 29 -12.46 -20.10 0.91
C GLY A 29 -12.25 -18.63 0.54
N TYR A 30 -11.44 -18.33 -0.48
CA TYR A 30 -11.29 -16.98 -1.03
C TYR A 30 -12.64 -16.37 -1.43
N ASN A 31 -13.35 -17.06 -2.32
CA ASN A 31 -14.63 -16.62 -2.85
C ASN A 31 -15.67 -16.46 -1.73
N LYS A 32 -15.61 -17.32 -0.72
CA LYS A 32 -16.52 -17.23 0.42
C LYS A 32 -16.24 -15.99 1.26
N ILE A 33 -14.98 -15.66 1.56
CA ILE A 33 -14.67 -14.45 2.34
C ILE A 33 -15.16 -13.18 1.65
N ILE A 34 -14.89 -13.03 0.36
CA ILE A 34 -15.29 -11.82 -0.41
C ILE A 34 -16.81 -11.69 -0.58
N SER A 35 -17.57 -12.77 -0.36
CA SER A 35 -19.03 -12.81 -0.50
C SER A 35 -19.78 -12.86 0.83
N LEU A 36 -19.08 -12.77 1.97
CA LEU A 36 -19.74 -12.71 3.27
C LEU A 36 -20.62 -11.45 3.37
N THR A 37 -21.83 -11.64 3.87
CA THR A 37 -22.64 -10.55 4.41
C THR A 37 -21.97 -9.95 5.65
N ASP A 38 -22.40 -8.77 6.07
CA ASP A 38 -21.82 -8.10 7.23
C ASP A 38 -21.98 -8.93 8.52
N GLU A 39 -23.15 -9.55 8.70
CA GLU A 39 -23.41 -10.46 9.84
C GLU A 39 -22.49 -11.67 9.81
N GLU A 40 -22.32 -12.33 8.66
CA GLU A 40 -21.43 -13.48 8.53
C GLU A 40 -19.97 -13.08 8.72
N LEU A 41 -19.55 -11.92 8.20
CA LEU A 41 -18.21 -11.37 8.34
C LEU A 41 -17.88 -11.12 9.81
N PHE A 42 -18.71 -10.34 10.49
CA PHE A 42 -18.55 -10.05 11.92
C PHE A 42 -18.71 -11.32 12.77
N GLY A 43 -19.53 -12.28 12.35
CA GLY A 43 -19.71 -13.55 13.05
C GLY A 43 -18.53 -14.50 12.93
N THR A 44 -17.74 -14.41 11.85
CA THR A 44 -16.77 -15.44 11.45
C THR A 44 -15.32 -14.97 11.55
N LEU A 45 -15.04 -13.74 11.13
CA LEU A 45 -13.69 -13.20 11.00
C LEU A 45 -13.42 -12.11 12.04
N ARG A 46 -12.15 -11.90 12.35
CA ARG A 46 -11.66 -10.81 13.18
C ARG A 46 -10.35 -10.26 12.64
N LEU A 47 -10.02 -9.04 13.05
CA LEU A 47 -8.69 -8.49 12.86
C LEU A 47 -7.71 -9.19 13.81
N GLY A 48 -6.56 -9.58 13.28
CA GLY A 48 -5.41 -9.99 14.07
C GLY A 48 -4.19 -9.19 13.67
N SER A 49 -3.16 -9.16 14.53
CA SER A 49 -1.91 -8.49 14.20
C SER A 49 -1.27 -9.18 13.02
N ALA A 50 -0.86 -8.39 12.02
CA ALA A 50 -0.10 -8.95 10.92
C ALA A 50 1.30 -9.43 11.35
N ASN A 51 1.85 -8.95 12.48
CA ASN A 51 3.21 -9.23 13.00
C ASN A 51 4.14 -9.71 11.88
N THR A 52 4.53 -8.77 11.04
CA THR A 52 5.55 -8.99 10.01
C THR A 52 6.86 -9.32 10.70
N THR A 53 7.62 -10.29 10.17
CA THR A 53 8.88 -10.73 10.80
C THR A 53 9.90 -9.58 10.87
N GLU A 54 10.93 -9.72 11.71
CA GLU A 54 12.00 -8.72 11.86
C GLU A 54 12.70 -8.38 10.52
N SER A 55 12.71 -9.31 9.55
CA SER A 55 13.19 -9.07 8.19
C SER A 55 12.26 -8.22 7.33
N GLU A 56 10.94 -8.26 7.57
CA GLU A 56 9.94 -7.41 6.89
C GLU A 56 9.83 -6.04 7.57
N LEU A 57 10.26 -5.93 8.82
CA LEU A 57 10.48 -4.67 9.56
C LEU A 57 11.69 -3.90 9.04
N ARG A 58 12.71 -4.57 8.47
CA ARG A 58 13.87 -3.91 7.86
C ARG A 58 13.46 -3.23 6.55
N SER A 59 13.03 -1.98 6.68
CA SER A 59 12.76 -1.02 5.61
C SER A 59 11.66 -1.46 4.62
N SER A 60 10.44 -0.97 4.83
CA SER A 60 9.30 -1.28 3.96
C SER A 60 9.27 -0.34 2.75
N MET A 61 9.45 -0.89 1.56
CA MET A 61 9.29 -0.19 0.29
C MET A 61 7.86 -0.41 -0.23
N TYR A 62 7.05 0.64 -0.27
CA TYR A 62 5.70 0.62 -0.83
C TYR A 62 5.66 1.41 -2.13
N ARG A 63 4.78 1.05 -3.05
CA ARG A 63 4.83 1.57 -4.42
C ARG A 63 3.43 1.82 -4.92
N SER A 64 3.19 3.01 -5.47
CA SER A 64 2.14 3.19 -6.47
C SER A 64 2.83 3.08 -7.83
N GLN A 65 2.66 1.94 -8.50
CA GLN A 65 3.45 1.64 -9.68
C GLN A 65 2.55 1.41 -10.90
N GLN A 66 2.75 2.21 -11.93
CA GLN A 66 2.20 1.95 -13.26
C GLN A 66 3.26 1.41 -14.23
N SER A 67 4.56 1.57 -13.91
CA SER A 67 5.68 1.17 -14.76
C SER A 67 6.75 0.35 -14.01
N ASP A 68 6.94 -0.91 -14.39
CA ASP A 68 8.07 -1.74 -13.91
C ASP A 68 9.43 -1.15 -14.33
N ARG A 69 9.48 -0.41 -15.44
CA ARG A 69 10.70 0.23 -15.94
C ARG A 69 11.22 1.29 -14.99
N PHE A 70 10.32 2.05 -14.36
CA PHE A 70 10.70 3.04 -13.35
C PHE A 70 11.36 2.38 -12.14
N ILE A 71 10.76 1.31 -11.61
CA ILE A 71 11.33 0.57 -10.48
C ILE A 71 12.67 -0.04 -10.85
N ALA A 72 12.79 -0.57 -12.07
CA ALA A 72 14.03 -1.13 -12.54
C ALA A 72 15.14 -0.07 -12.59
N ALA A 73 14.88 1.10 -13.16
CA ALA A 73 15.87 2.17 -13.23
C ALA A 73 16.24 2.72 -11.84
N LEU A 74 15.28 2.79 -10.91
CA LEU A 74 15.53 3.15 -9.53
C LEU A 74 16.48 2.15 -8.84
N LEU A 75 16.20 0.86 -8.98
CA LEU A 75 16.87 -0.22 -8.23
C LEU A 75 18.04 -0.88 -8.97
N ASP A 76 18.37 -0.47 -10.20
CA ASP A 76 19.46 -1.07 -10.98
C ASP A 76 20.82 -0.72 -10.33
N PRO A 77 21.58 -1.71 -9.83
CA PRO A 77 22.88 -1.45 -9.19
C PRO A 77 23.97 -1.03 -10.19
N ARG A 78 23.72 -1.13 -11.51
CA ARG A 78 24.71 -0.79 -12.56
C ARG A 78 24.71 0.70 -12.91
N THR A 79 23.80 1.48 -12.35
CA THR A 79 23.68 2.92 -12.61
C THR A 79 23.93 3.68 -11.31
N SER A 80 24.69 4.79 -11.39
CA SER A 80 25.04 5.57 -10.21
C SER A 80 23.84 6.31 -9.65
N TYR A 81 23.83 6.53 -8.33
CA TYR A 81 22.80 7.34 -7.68
C TYR A 81 22.66 8.75 -8.29
N GLU A 82 23.79 9.41 -8.60
CA GLU A 82 23.82 10.73 -9.23
C GLU A 82 23.13 10.74 -10.60
N TYR A 83 23.37 9.72 -11.42
CA TYR A 83 22.67 9.58 -12.69
C TYR A 83 21.16 9.43 -12.47
N LYS A 84 20.74 8.59 -11.51
CA LYS A 84 19.32 8.33 -11.25
C LYS A 84 18.58 9.58 -10.76
N ILE A 85 19.15 10.34 -9.83
CA ILE A 85 18.52 11.57 -9.33
C ILE A 85 18.50 12.69 -10.39
N ASN A 86 19.45 12.70 -11.33
CA ASN A 86 19.49 13.70 -12.40
C ASN A 86 18.56 13.34 -13.58
N GLU A 87 18.44 12.06 -13.94
CA GLU A 87 17.77 11.64 -15.18
C GLU A 87 16.49 10.83 -15.00
N VAL A 88 16.28 10.18 -13.85
CA VAL A 88 15.24 9.18 -13.65
C VAL A 88 14.17 9.62 -12.65
N PHE A 89 14.58 10.07 -11.47
CA PHE A 89 13.67 10.34 -10.37
C PHE A 89 13.94 11.66 -9.67
N GLN A 90 12.93 12.15 -8.97
CA GLN A 90 13.06 13.19 -7.95
C GLN A 90 12.63 12.61 -6.60
N ILE A 91 13.24 13.13 -5.53
CA ILE A 91 12.97 12.68 -4.16
C ILE A 91 12.22 13.81 -3.45
N VAL A 92 11.08 13.46 -2.87
CA VAL A 92 10.35 14.30 -1.92
C VAL A 92 10.70 13.78 -0.53
N GLU A 93 11.62 14.47 0.14
CA GLU A 93 12.14 14.08 1.44
C GLU A 93 11.20 14.49 2.59
N PRO A 94 11.18 13.71 3.69
CA PRO A 94 10.40 13.97 4.88
C PRO A 94 11.10 15.05 5.73
N GLN A 95 10.40 16.15 5.98
CA GLN A 95 10.85 17.10 7.02
C GLN A 95 10.27 16.66 8.37
N ASN A 96 10.99 15.82 9.11
CA ASN A 96 10.62 15.37 10.47
C ASN A 96 9.23 14.72 10.60
N VAL A 97 8.83 13.88 9.63
CA VAL A 97 7.50 13.25 9.62
C VAL A 97 7.57 11.78 10.03
N ASP A 98 7.15 11.50 11.26
CA ASP A 98 6.86 10.14 11.72
C ASP A 98 5.44 9.71 11.31
N TYR A 99 5.21 8.40 11.28
CA TYR A 99 3.94 7.76 10.99
C TYR A 99 3.67 6.66 12.03
N ILE A 100 2.40 6.53 12.41
CA ILE A 100 1.87 5.38 13.11
C ILE A 100 1.46 4.36 12.04
N LYS A 101 2.08 3.18 12.06
CA LYS A 101 1.75 2.05 11.21
C LYS A 101 0.85 1.08 11.96
N PHE A 102 -0.39 0.93 11.53
CA PHE A 102 -1.25 -0.19 11.92
C PHE A 102 -1.08 -1.35 10.94
N SER A 103 -1.03 -2.57 11.47
CA SER A 103 -0.81 -3.78 10.66
C SER A 103 -1.81 -4.88 11.01
N PHE A 104 -2.76 -5.11 10.10
CA PHE A 104 -3.85 -6.05 10.29
C PHE A 104 -3.76 -7.22 9.32
N LYS A 105 -4.25 -8.37 9.76
CA LYS A 105 -4.59 -9.51 8.90
C LYS A 105 -5.92 -10.12 9.31
N LEU A 106 -6.57 -10.78 8.38
CA LEU A 106 -7.78 -11.54 8.68
C LEU A 106 -7.44 -12.81 9.45
N LYS A 107 -8.20 -13.08 10.51
CA LYS A 107 -8.15 -14.33 11.26
C LYS A 107 -9.55 -14.88 11.46
N LEU A 108 -9.69 -16.19 11.39
CA LEU A 108 -10.89 -16.86 11.85
C LEU A 108 -11.07 -16.65 13.37
N LYS A 109 -12.30 -16.40 13.81
CA LYS A 109 -12.63 -16.39 15.24
C LYS A 109 -12.50 -17.80 15.83
N THR A 110 -12.17 -17.87 17.12
CA THR A 110 -12.09 -19.16 17.84
C THR A 110 -13.46 -19.87 17.88
N HIS A 111 -14.53 -19.08 17.96
CA HIS A 111 -15.91 -19.55 17.96
C HIS A 111 -16.69 -18.75 16.92
N PRO A 112 -16.64 -19.13 15.62
CA PRO A 112 -17.45 -18.48 14.60
C PRO A 112 -18.94 -18.73 14.91
N THR A 113 -19.79 -17.76 14.62
CA THR A 113 -21.24 -17.92 14.79
C THR A 113 -21.78 -19.01 13.85
N LYS A 114 -22.99 -19.52 14.14
CA LYS A 114 -23.67 -20.51 13.28
C LYS A 114 -24.17 -19.94 11.95
N ALA A 115 -23.80 -18.70 11.61
CA ALA A 115 -24.21 -18.05 10.37
C ALA A 115 -23.69 -18.80 9.12
N LEU A 116 -22.55 -19.48 9.25
CA LEU A 116 -21.97 -20.30 8.20
C LEU A 116 -22.07 -21.80 8.48
N ASN A 117 -22.15 -22.58 7.41
CA ASN A 117 -22.06 -24.03 7.51
C ASN A 117 -20.62 -24.48 7.83
N LYS A 118 -20.44 -25.73 8.25
CA LYS A 118 -19.13 -26.26 8.66
C LYS A 118 -18.13 -26.38 7.49
N GLU A 119 -18.61 -26.60 6.27
CA GLU A 119 -17.75 -26.71 5.08
C GLU A 119 -17.17 -25.33 4.72
N ASP A 120 -18.01 -24.28 4.70
CA ASP A 120 -17.58 -22.89 4.46
C ASP A 120 -16.52 -22.45 5.47
N ILE A 121 -16.72 -22.72 6.77
CA ILE A 121 -15.75 -22.40 7.83
C ILE A 121 -14.43 -23.14 7.59
N LYS A 122 -14.50 -24.41 7.17
CA LYS A 122 -13.32 -25.21 6.86
C LYS A 122 -12.58 -24.66 5.65
N ASP A 123 -13.28 -24.29 4.58
CA ASP A 123 -12.68 -23.74 3.37
C ASP A 123 -12.03 -22.37 3.63
N ILE A 124 -12.70 -21.49 4.39
CA ILE A 124 -12.12 -20.22 4.86
C ILE A 124 -10.86 -20.47 5.68
N LYS A 125 -10.90 -21.42 6.61
CA LYS A 125 -9.73 -21.76 7.43
C LYS A 125 -8.57 -22.25 6.57
N THR A 126 -8.83 -23.21 5.67
CA THR A 126 -7.84 -23.75 4.74
C THR A 126 -7.23 -22.62 3.90
N TYR A 127 -8.05 -21.69 3.43
CA TYR A 127 -7.57 -20.53 2.70
C TYR A 127 -6.62 -19.66 3.53
N LEU A 128 -7.03 -19.26 4.74
CA LEU A 128 -6.23 -18.41 5.62
C LEU A 128 -4.93 -19.10 6.09
N ASP A 129 -4.98 -20.41 6.35
CA ASP A 129 -3.83 -21.20 6.83
C ASP A 129 -2.81 -21.49 5.72
N LEU A 130 -3.26 -21.70 4.47
CA LEU A 130 -2.40 -22.00 3.32
C LEU A 130 -1.96 -20.77 2.55
N CYS A 131 -2.48 -19.58 2.88
CA CYS A 131 -2.05 -18.34 2.23
C CYS A 131 -0.61 -18.01 2.59
N VAL A 132 0.33 -18.31 1.69
CA VAL A 132 1.78 -18.09 1.90
C VAL A 132 2.11 -16.61 2.16
N ASN A 133 1.33 -15.69 1.57
CA ASN A 133 1.39 -14.26 1.86
C ASN A 133 0.07 -13.85 2.52
N PRO A 134 -0.01 -13.83 3.87
CA PRO A 134 -1.26 -13.52 4.55
C PRO A 134 -1.79 -12.16 4.10
N HIS A 135 -3.09 -12.11 3.82
CA HIS A 135 -3.72 -10.85 3.42
C HIS A 135 -3.59 -9.87 4.54
N HIS A 136 -2.89 -8.77 4.25
CA HIS A 136 -2.63 -7.74 5.22
C HIS A 136 -3.12 -6.40 4.73
N LEU A 137 -3.54 -5.60 5.70
CA LEU A 137 -3.76 -4.19 5.56
C LEU A 137 -2.72 -3.47 6.41
N HIS A 138 -1.98 -2.58 5.78
CA HIS A 138 -1.17 -1.60 6.48
C HIS A 138 -1.78 -0.22 6.33
N ILE A 139 -1.89 0.51 7.44
CA ILE A 139 -2.29 1.91 7.45
C ILE A 139 -1.14 2.69 8.08
N PHE A 140 -0.49 3.53 7.28
CA PHE A 140 0.48 4.52 7.76
C PHE A 140 -0.25 5.84 7.89
N MET A 141 -0.27 6.41 9.08
CA MET A 141 -1.00 7.64 9.38
C MET A 141 -0.09 8.59 10.16
N ARG A 142 -0.13 9.89 9.88
CA ARG A 142 0.62 10.87 10.68
C ARG A 142 0.14 10.88 12.15
N PRO A 143 1.04 11.14 13.13
CA PRO A 143 0.74 11.00 14.55
C PRO A 143 -0.26 12.02 15.11
N ASP A 144 -0.53 13.11 14.37
CA ASP A 144 -1.54 14.13 14.69
C ASP A 144 -2.97 13.68 14.36
N LEU A 145 -3.15 12.55 13.67
CA LEU A 145 -4.46 11.97 13.35
C LEU A 145 -4.83 10.83 14.31
N SER A 146 -6.13 10.66 14.56
CA SER A 146 -6.66 9.43 15.15
C SER A 146 -7.09 8.44 14.06
N ILE A 147 -6.94 7.14 14.32
CA ILE A 147 -7.48 6.10 13.43
C ILE A 147 -9.01 6.21 13.33
N SER A 148 -9.67 6.73 14.37
CA SER A 148 -11.10 6.99 14.35
C SER A 148 -11.47 8.04 13.30
N ASP A 149 -10.72 9.14 13.23
CA ASP A 149 -10.93 10.20 12.22
C ASP A 149 -10.73 9.67 10.80
N VAL A 150 -9.73 8.80 10.62
CA VAL A 150 -9.47 8.13 9.33
C VAL A 150 -10.64 7.25 8.92
N LEU A 151 -11.19 6.45 9.83
CA LEU A 151 -12.31 5.57 9.54
C LEU A 151 -13.60 6.35 9.26
N VAL A 152 -13.88 7.43 10.00
CA VAL A 152 -15.01 8.33 9.73
C VAL A 152 -14.91 8.87 8.31
N HIS A 153 -13.76 9.41 7.92
CA HIS A 153 -13.53 9.92 6.57
C HIS A 153 -13.69 8.84 5.49
N LEU A 154 -13.16 7.63 5.70
CA LEU A 154 -13.34 6.52 4.76
C LEU A 154 -14.81 6.12 4.59
N ASN A 155 -15.61 6.21 5.65
CA ASN A 155 -17.04 5.91 5.61
C ASN A 155 -17.86 7.00 4.94
N GLU A 156 -17.51 8.27 5.15
CA GLU A 156 -18.16 9.40 4.48
C GLU A 156 -17.93 9.39 2.97
N LEU A 157 -16.71 9.06 2.52
CA LEU A 157 -16.40 8.92 1.10
C LEU A 157 -17.09 7.71 0.43
N GLY A 158 -17.50 6.72 1.22
CA GLY A 158 -18.11 5.47 0.75
C GLY A 158 -17.12 4.50 0.07
N SER A 159 -16.24 4.99 -0.81
CA SER A 159 -15.17 4.21 -1.41
C SER A 159 -13.98 5.08 -1.79
N LEU A 160 -12.78 4.72 -1.32
CA LEU A 160 -11.55 5.40 -1.70
C LEU A 160 -11.08 4.94 -3.09
N LYS A 161 -10.80 5.89 -3.99
CA LYS A 161 -10.10 5.58 -5.25
C LYS A 161 -8.69 5.13 -4.94
N SER A 162 -8.24 4.05 -5.59
CA SER A 162 -6.84 3.67 -5.50
C SER A 162 -5.96 4.73 -6.16
N ASP A 163 -4.68 4.82 -5.81
CA ASP A 163 -3.75 5.79 -6.40
C ASP A 163 -3.66 5.66 -7.94
N LYS A 164 -4.00 4.47 -8.46
CA LYS A 164 -4.09 4.20 -9.90
C LYS A 164 -5.31 4.87 -10.55
N ASP A 165 -6.40 5.06 -9.80
CA ASP A 165 -7.69 5.54 -10.31
C ASP A 165 -8.00 7.00 -9.92
N VAL A 166 -7.14 7.64 -9.11
CA VAL A 166 -7.17 9.10 -8.84
C VAL A 166 -7.03 9.87 -10.16
N ASP A 167 -7.45 11.13 -10.26
CA ASP A 167 -7.30 11.95 -11.47
C ASP A 167 -5.83 12.42 -11.70
N ASP A 168 -5.41 12.63 -12.96
CA ASP A 168 -4.04 13.05 -13.30
C ASP A 168 -3.67 14.41 -12.70
N ASP A 169 -4.58 15.38 -12.72
CA ASP A 169 -4.30 16.72 -12.19
C ASP A 169 -4.11 16.66 -10.66
N ILE A 170 -4.92 15.83 -10.00
CA ILE A 170 -4.80 15.55 -8.56
C ILE A 170 -3.47 14.83 -8.28
N CYS A 171 -3.12 13.81 -9.06
CA CYS A 171 -1.86 13.10 -8.87
C CYS A 171 -0.64 14.01 -9.09
N LYS A 172 -0.70 14.94 -10.05
CA LYS A 172 0.36 15.93 -10.27
C LYS A 172 0.52 16.84 -9.06
N LEU A 173 -0.57 17.39 -8.52
CA LEU A 173 -0.55 18.21 -7.32
C LEU A 173 0.01 17.45 -6.10
N ASN A 174 -0.42 16.20 -5.93
CA ASN A 174 -0.01 15.35 -4.83
C ASN A 174 1.41 14.79 -4.97
N SER A 175 2.01 14.89 -6.17
CA SER A 175 3.34 14.34 -6.44
C SER A 175 4.40 14.96 -5.53
N GLU A 176 4.28 16.26 -5.24
CA GLU A 176 5.20 17.06 -4.42
C GLU A 176 4.90 16.98 -2.91
N ARG A 177 3.85 16.26 -2.51
CA ARG A 177 3.39 16.17 -1.12
C ARG A 177 3.61 14.77 -0.53
N LEU A 178 3.63 14.70 0.79
CA LEU A 178 3.64 13.46 1.57
C LEU A 178 2.23 13.20 2.13
N PRO A 179 1.67 11.97 1.98
CA PRO A 179 0.29 11.68 2.36
C PRO A 179 0.08 11.80 3.88
N LYS A 180 -1.07 12.30 4.31
CA LYS A 180 -1.50 12.23 5.72
C LYS A 180 -1.78 10.77 6.13
N VAL A 181 -2.36 10.00 5.22
CA VAL A 181 -2.63 8.56 5.38
C VAL A 181 -2.22 7.81 4.11
N LEU A 182 -1.50 6.70 4.27
CA LEU A 182 -1.19 5.75 3.19
C LEU A 182 -1.69 4.36 3.60
N ILE A 183 -2.63 3.83 2.83
CA ILE A 183 -3.22 2.51 3.03
C ILE A 183 -2.67 1.57 1.97
N ILE A 184 -2.17 0.41 2.41
CA ILE A 184 -1.66 -0.65 1.54
C ILE A 184 -2.40 -1.94 1.84
N VAL A 185 -2.96 -2.55 0.80
CA VAL A 185 -3.65 -3.84 0.88
C VAL A 185 -2.98 -4.85 -0.06
N SER A 186 -2.69 -6.05 0.44
CA SER A 186 -2.06 -7.11 -0.36
C SER A 186 -2.95 -7.61 -1.51
N ASP A 187 -4.27 -7.62 -1.30
CA ASP A 187 -5.29 -7.97 -2.29
C ASP A 187 -6.50 -7.02 -2.13
N PRO A 188 -6.78 -6.16 -3.12
CA PRO A 188 -7.83 -5.14 -3.04
C PRO A 188 -9.22 -5.70 -2.78
N GLN A 189 -9.49 -6.95 -3.18
CA GLN A 189 -10.80 -7.55 -2.95
C GLN A 189 -11.14 -7.68 -1.46
N PHE A 190 -10.13 -7.70 -0.59
CA PHE A 190 -10.32 -7.73 0.85
C PHE A 190 -10.40 -6.35 1.51
N PHE A 191 -10.17 -5.26 0.77
CA PHE A 191 -10.15 -3.93 1.37
C PHE A 191 -11.48 -3.59 2.05
N GLY A 192 -12.61 -3.91 1.38
CA GLY A 192 -13.94 -3.74 1.98
C GLY A 192 -14.19 -4.61 3.22
N CYS A 193 -13.65 -5.83 3.26
CA CYS A 193 -13.74 -6.67 4.45
C CYS A 193 -12.95 -6.06 5.62
N PHE A 194 -11.76 -5.52 5.34
CA PHE A 194 -10.95 -4.86 6.35
C PHE A 194 -11.61 -3.59 6.88
N GLN A 195 -12.13 -2.74 5.99
CA GLN A 195 -12.82 -1.50 6.37
C GLN A 195 -13.97 -1.78 7.33
N LYS A 196 -14.90 -2.67 6.94
CA LYS A 196 -16.04 -3.06 7.79
C LYS A 196 -15.60 -3.58 9.17
N LEU A 197 -14.55 -4.39 9.21
CA LEU A 197 -14.02 -4.90 10.47
C LEU A 197 -13.33 -3.81 11.30
N LEU A 198 -12.62 -2.87 10.69
CA LEU A 198 -12.03 -1.72 11.38
C LEU A 198 -13.12 -0.84 12.01
N ASP A 199 -14.19 -0.56 11.27
CA ASP A 199 -15.35 0.17 11.79
C ASP A 199 -15.98 -0.56 12.98
N PHE A 200 -16.17 -1.88 12.84
CA PHE A 200 -16.71 -2.71 13.92
C PHE A 200 -15.82 -2.69 15.18
N TYR A 201 -14.50 -2.59 15.01
CA TYR A 201 -13.52 -2.60 16.10
C TYR A 201 -13.02 -1.21 16.51
N ILE A 202 -13.57 -0.11 15.97
CA ILE A 202 -13.03 1.25 16.07
C ILE A 202 -12.60 1.64 17.50
N HIS A 203 -13.49 1.45 18.47
CA HIS A 203 -13.25 1.78 19.88
C HIS A 203 -12.15 0.97 20.56
N SER A 204 -11.69 -0.12 19.96
CA SER A 204 -10.62 -0.98 20.47
C SER A 204 -9.26 -0.75 19.79
N LEU A 205 -9.21 0.10 18.76
CA LEU A 205 -8.00 0.31 17.95
C LEU A 205 -7.04 1.34 18.56
N ASP A 206 -7.56 2.37 19.24
CA ASP A 206 -6.77 3.49 19.79
C ASP A 206 -5.74 3.05 20.86
N SER A 207 -5.95 1.91 21.51
CA SER A 207 -5.04 1.34 22.52
C SER A 207 -4.40 0.01 22.07
N SER A 208 -4.31 -0.24 20.77
CA SER A 208 -3.99 -1.57 20.24
C SER A 208 -2.50 -1.86 20.04
N SER A 209 -2.12 -3.11 20.31
CA SER A 209 -0.78 -3.66 20.00
C SER A 209 -0.54 -3.86 18.50
N TYR A 210 -1.42 -3.36 17.64
CA TYR A 210 -1.32 -3.46 16.18
C TYR A 210 -0.56 -2.29 15.56
N SER A 211 -0.27 -1.26 16.37
CA SER A 211 0.42 -0.06 15.95
C SER A 211 1.92 -0.10 16.26
N SER A 212 2.71 0.55 15.43
CA SER A 212 4.16 0.72 15.59
C SER A 212 4.60 2.04 14.95
N ARG A 213 5.66 2.68 15.46
CA ARG A 213 6.15 3.93 14.88
C ARG A 213 7.14 3.68 13.76
N HIS A 214 6.92 4.36 12.64
CA HIS A 214 7.79 4.32 11.47
C HIS A 214 8.10 5.74 11.04
N ARG A 215 9.31 5.97 10.54
CA ARG A 215 9.69 7.19 9.84
C ARG A 215 9.48 6.96 8.35
N LEU A 216 8.76 7.87 7.70
CA LEU A 216 8.80 7.94 6.24
C LEU A 216 10.15 8.55 5.88
N MET A 217 10.94 7.86 5.05
CA MET A 217 12.28 8.25 4.58
C MET A 217 12.22 9.19 3.38
N GLY A 218 11.10 9.16 2.67
CA GLY A 218 10.87 9.94 1.48
C GLY A 218 10.01 9.19 0.47
N LYS A 219 9.60 9.95 -0.53
CA LYS A 219 8.83 9.49 -1.67
C LYS A 219 9.66 9.76 -2.93
N ILE A 220 10.03 8.71 -3.64
CA ILE A 220 10.71 8.81 -4.93
C ILE A 220 9.66 8.78 -6.01
N ILE A 221 9.68 9.75 -6.92
CA ILE A 221 8.75 9.82 -8.06
C ILE A 221 9.50 9.92 -9.37
N GLN A 222 8.93 9.34 -10.42
CA GLN A 222 9.51 9.41 -11.75
C GLN A 222 9.50 10.85 -12.28
N LYS A 223 10.61 11.31 -12.87
CA LYS A 223 10.66 12.62 -13.52
C LYS A 223 9.74 12.68 -14.74
N GLN A 224 9.18 13.87 -14.99
CA GLN A 224 8.33 14.14 -16.15
C GLN A 224 9.05 14.08 -17.49
N SER A 225 10.36 14.24 -17.52
CA SER A 225 11.17 14.13 -18.74
C SER A 225 12.43 13.35 -18.41
N SER A 226 12.52 12.11 -18.90
CA SER A 226 13.71 11.28 -18.79
C SER A 226 14.19 10.91 -20.19
N LYS A 227 15.48 11.09 -20.48
CA LYS A 227 16.07 10.68 -21.77
C LYS A 227 16.23 9.16 -21.88
N TYR A 228 16.14 8.45 -20.76
CA TYR A 228 16.53 7.04 -20.65
C TYR A 228 15.36 6.12 -20.33
N ILE A 229 14.30 6.65 -19.72
CA ILE A 229 13.03 5.94 -19.57
C ILE A 229 12.05 6.58 -20.54
N SER A 230 11.68 5.85 -21.60
CA SER A 230 10.55 6.27 -22.42
C SER A 230 9.30 6.31 -21.54
N ILE A 231 8.80 7.53 -21.39
CA ILE A 231 7.58 7.84 -20.65
C ILE A 231 6.35 7.92 -21.56
N GLU A 232 6.51 7.66 -22.86
CA GLU A 232 5.44 7.75 -23.83
C GLU A 232 4.32 6.77 -23.44
N GLY A 233 3.13 7.30 -23.17
CA GLY A 233 1.99 6.53 -22.65
C GLY A 233 2.04 6.16 -21.16
N THR A 234 3.05 6.63 -20.41
CA THR A 234 3.08 6.52 -18.95
C THR A 234 2.72 7.85 -18.29
N ILE A 235 2.31 7.80 -17.02
CA ILE A 235 1.95 8.97 -16.24
C ILE A 235 2.99 9.10 -15.10
N PRO A 236 4.09 9.86 -15.28
CA PRO A 236 5.25 9.80 -14.38
C PRO A 236 4.93 10.13 -12.93
N HIS A 237 4.04 11.10 -12.70
CA HIS A 237 3.64 11.50 -11.36
C HIS A 237 2.83 10.43 -10.60
N ARG A 238 2.37 9.36 -11.28
CA ARG A 238 1.75 8.19 -10.67
C ARG A 238 2.74 7.08 -10.34
N ASN A 239 3.95 7.15 -10.86
CA ASN A 239 5.02 6.21 -10.54
C ASN A 239 5.76 6.73 -9.31
N CYS A 240 5.32 6.29 -8.13
CA CYS A 240 5.94 6.65 -6.86
C CYS A 240 6.29 5.46 -5.98
N VAL A 241 7.37 5.63 -5.21
CA VAL A 241 7.83 4.68 -4.21
C VAL A 241 8.00 5.39 -2.89
N TYR A 242 7.35 4.89 -1.85
CA TYR A 242 7.52 5.32 -0.48
C TYR A 242 8.47 4.37 0.25
N PHE A 243 9.40 4.94 1.00
CA PHE A 243 10.32 4.17 1.84
C PHE A 243 10.02 4.47 3.31
N PHE A 244 9.75 3.44 4.11
CA PHE A 244 9.53 3.59 5.55
C PHE A 244 10.56 2.77 6.33
N CYS A 245 10.98 3.28 7.48
CA CYS A 245 11.87 2.60 8.42
C CYS A 245 11.24 2.61 9.83
N PRO A 246 11.24 1.51 10.60
CA PRO A 246 10.86 1.56 12.01
C PRO A 246 11.73 2.55 12.79
N VAL A 247 11.12 3.32 13.68
CA VAL A 247 11.85 4.34 14.47
C VAL A 247 12.91 3.69 15.38
N GLU A 248 12.65 2.49 15.89
CA GLU A 248 13.58 1.74 16.73
C GLU A 248 14.87 1.32 16.00
N SER A 249 14.81 1.21 14.67
CA SER A 249 15.95 0.89 13.80
C SER A 249 16.56 2.14 13.14
N ALA A 250 16.04 3.33 13.44
CA ALA A 250 16.45 4.54 12.75
C ALA A 250 17.71 5.14 13.39
N HIS A 251 18.82 5.14 12.64
CA HIS A 251 19.94 6.05 12.90
C HIS A 251 19.54 7.49 12.55
N GLU A 252 20.13 8.49 13.20
CA GLU A 252 19.71 9.90 13.09
C GLU A 252 19.85 10.48 11.66
N ASP A 253 20.68 9.89 10.79
CA ASP A 253 21.01 10.39 9.44
C ASP A 253 20.32 9.62 8.29
N LEU A 254 19.14 9.07 8.56
CA LEU A 254 18.45 8.24 7.58
C LEU A 254 17.85 9.09 6.44
N CYS A 255 18.54 9.09 5.29
CA CYS A 255 18.12 9.65 4.01
C CYS A 255 18.11 8.57 2.91
N ILE A 256 17.43 8.85 1.79
CA ILE A 256 17.45 7.96 0.62
C ILE A 256 18.76 8.22 -0.13
N ILE A 257 19.74 7.33 0.03
CA ILE A 257 21.05 7.41 -0.63
C ILE A 257 21.35 6.12 -1.41
N GLU A 258 22.51 6.07 -2.07
CA GLU A 258 22.94 4.92 -2.87
C GLU A 258 22.91 3.60 -2.09
N ASP A 259 23.59 3.53 -0.95
CA ASP A 259 23.65 2.33 -0.10
C ASP A 259 22.25 1.85 0.34
N PHE A 260 21.36 2.81 0.63
CA PHE A 260 19.98 2.51 1.01
C PHE A 260 19.21 1.88 -0.14
N ILE A 261 19.33 2.44 -1.35
CA ILE A 261 18.68 1.91 -2.56
C ILE A 261 19.29 0.55 -2.95
N GLU A 262 20.60 0.36 -2.80
CA GLU A 262 21.29 -0.89 -3.12
C GLU A 262 20.78 -2.07 -2.29
N GLY A 263 20.37 -1.82 -1.04
CA GLY A 263 19.70 -2.81 -0.19
C GLY A 263 18.44 -3.45 -0.82
N TYR A 264 17.85 -2.79 -1.81
CA TYR A 264 16.68 -3.26 -2.56
C TYR A 264 16.99 -3.79 -3.96
N SER A 265 18.26 -3.87 -4.36
CA SER A 265 18.69 -4.35 -5.69
C SER A 265 18.20 -5.77 -6.02
N TYR A 266 17.92 -6.62 -5.03
CA TYR A 266 17.33 -7.94 -5.27
C TYR A 266 15.94 -7.85 -5.93
N LEU A 267 15.18 -6.78 -5.69
CA LEU A 267 13.86 -6.57 -6.29
C LEU A 267 13.97 -6.31 -7.79
N PHE A 268 15.07 -5.70 -8.26
CA PHE A 268 15.33 -5.55 -9.70
C PHE A 268 15.30 -6.90 -10.42
N LYS A 269 15.87 -7.95 -9.81
CA LYS A 269 15.96 -9.30 -10.39
C LYS A 269 14.60 -10.01 -10.49
N THR A 270 13.58 -9.53 -9.79
CA THR A 270 12.25 -10.15 -9.76
C THR A 270 11.22 -9.43 -10.64
N LEU A 271 11.57 -8.30 -11.24
CA LEU A 271 10.69 -7.53 -12.12
C LEU A 271 10.46 -8.24 -13.46
N LYS A 272 9.24 -8.14 -13.98
CA LYS A 272 8.84 -8.72 -15.28
C LYS A 272 8.73 -7.62 -16.32
N PHE A 273 9.85 -7.31 -16.97
CA PHE A 273 9.95 -6.27 -18.00
C PHE A 273 8.98 -6.43 -19.17
N ASP A 274 8.65 -7.68 -19.53
CA ASP A 274 7.84 -8.00 -20.71
C ASP A 274 6.32 -8.00 -20.44
N ASN A 275 5.89 -7.76 -19.20
CA ASN A 275 4.47 -7.74 -18.85
C ASN A 275 4.22 -6.78 -17.68
N PRO A 276 4.26 -5.45 -17.94
CA PRO A 276 4.05 -4.43 -16.92
C PRO A 276 2.58 -4.43 -16.51
N LYS A 277 2.16 -5.43 -15.73
CA LYS A 277 0.87 -5.35 -15.06
C LYS A 277 1.05 -4.35 -13.94
N SER A 278 0.67 -3.10 -14.25
CA SER A 278 0.34 -2.02 -13.34
C SER A 278 -0.14 -2.56 -12.00
N ASP A 279 0.27 -1.92 -10.91
CA ASP A 279 -0.19 -2.24 -9.58
C ASP A 279 -1.71 -2.47 -9.55
N ASN A 280 -2.11 -3.54 -8.87
CA ASN A 280 -3.48 -4.01 -8.86
C ASN A 280 -4.30 -3.18 -7.86
N GLN A 281 -4.31 -1.84 -7.91
CA GLN A 281 -5.14 -1.02 -6.99
C GLN A 281 -4.87 -1.31 -5.49
N ARG A 282 -3.59 -1.47 -5.12
CA ARG A 282 -3.19 -1.91 -3.77
C ARG A 282 -2.83 -0.77 -2.82
N SER A 283 -2.60 0.42 -3.36
CA SER A 283 -2.17 1.59 -2.62
C SER A 283 -3.23 2.68 -2.70
N TYR A 284 -3.49 3.31 -1.56
CA TYR A 284 -4.44 4.42 -1.45
C TYR A 284 -3.84 5.50 -0.57
N SER A 285 -3.69 6.70 -1.12
CA SER A 285 -3.08 7.85 -0.47
C SER A 285 -4.12 8.92 -0.19
N ILE A 286 -4.15 9.42 1.05
CA ILE A 286 -4.99 10.55 1.48
C ILE A 286 -4.05 11.68 1.89
N TYR A 287 -4.15 12.82 1.21
CA TYR A 287 -3.29 13.99 1.45
C TYR A 287 -3.98 15.04 2.31
N ASP A 288 -5.30 15.16 2.19
CA ASP A 288 -6.11 16.00 3.05
C ASP A 288 -7.38 15.26 3.49
N MET A 289 -7.74 15.43 4.76
CA MET A 289 -8.91 14.79 5.36
C MET A 289 -10.16 15.66 5.21
N ASP A 290 -9.97 16.98 5.01
CA ASP A 290 -11.06 17.95 4.86
C ASP A 290 -11.54 18.11 3.41
N PHE A 291 -10.77 17.59 2.44
CA PHE A 291 -11.15 17.59 1.03
C PHE A 291 -11.56 16.18 0.60
N ALA A 292 -12.80 16.03 0.16
CA ALA A 292 -13.16 14.86 -0.63
C ALA A 292 -12.22 14.79 -1.84
N ASN A 293 -11.66 13.62 -2.15
CA ASN A 293 -10.78 13.40 -3.31
C ASN A 293 -11.45 13.70 -4.69
N ASP A 294 -12.67 14.26 -4.69
CA ASP A 294 -13.44 14.74 -5.84
C ASP A 294 -13.74 16.27 -5.79
N GLN A 295 -13.26 17.02 -4.79
CA GLN A 295 -13.50 18.46 -4.64
C GLN A 295 -12.29 19.35 -5.01
N ILE A 296 -11.44 18.91 -5.96
CA ILE A 296 -10.81 19.92 -6.80
C ILE A 296 -11.89 20.38 -7.79
N ASN A 297 -12.74 21.30 -7.32
CA ASN A 297 -13.35 22.25 -8.23
C ASN A 297 -12.18 22.90 -8.96
N ILE A 298 -11.90 22.44 -10.18
CA ILE A 298 -11.30 23.30 -11.19
C ILE A 298 -12.31 24.44 -11.29
N LYS A 299 -12.06 25.52 -10.54
CA LYS A 299 -12.65 26.81 -10.85
C LYS A 299 -12.15 27.11 -12.26
N THR A 300 -12.96 26.69 -13.21
CA THR A 300 -12.90 27.21 -14.55
C THR A 300 -13.24 28.69 -14.42
N ASN A 301 -12.31 29.49 -14.92
CA ASN A 301 -12.40 30.90 -15.24
C ASN A 301 -12.14 31.93 -14.14
N ASP A 302 -11.04 32.62 -14.42
CA ASP A 302 -10.88 34.07 -14.46
C ASP A 302 -10.81 34.84 -13.15
N ASN A 303 -9.59 35.33 -12.92
CA ASN A 303 -9.15 36.26 -11.91
C ASN A 303 -9.16 35.72 -10.49
N LEU A 304 -7.96 35.49 -9.95
CA LEU A 304 -7.52 36.05 -8.69
C LEU A 304 -5.99 35.90 -8.63
N TYR A 305 -5.30 36.99 -8.96
CA TYR A 305 -4.00 37.27 -8.40
C TYR A 305 -4.20 37.35 -6.88
N GLU A 306 -3.80 36.31 -6.16
CA GLU A 306 -3.28 36.51 -4.81
C GLU A 306 -1.75 36.40 -4.93
N GLU A 307 -1.10 37.54 -4.70
CA GLU A 307 0.35 37.64 -4.61
C GLU A 307 0.84 36.83 -3.39
N GLU A 308 1.09 35.54 -3.58
CA GLU A 308 1.96 34.82 -2.65
C GLU A 308 3.41 35.20 -2.96
N VAL A 309 4.01 35.96 -2.04
CA VAL A 309 5.45 36.24 -2.02
C VAL A 309 6.19 34.91 -1.82
N LEU A 310 6.71 34.37 -2.92
CA LEU A 310 7.63 33.23 -2.89
C LEU A 310 8.86 33.57 -2.03
N PRO A 311 9.39 32.63 -1.22
CA PRO A 311 10.60 32.86 -0.45
C PRO A 311 11.78 33.10 -1.40
N SER A 312 12.51 34.18 -1.15
CA SER A 312 13.69 34.57 -1.92
C SER A 312 14.88 33.66 -1.64
N TYR A 313 15.02 32.58 -2.40
CA TYR A 313 16.30 31.90 -2.57
C TYR A 313 16.48 31.47 -4.03
N SER A 314 17.00 32.40 -4.84
CA SER A 314 17.91 32.11 -5.95
C SER A 314 18.43 33.44 -6.51
N SER A 315 19.43 33.99 -5.82
CA SER A 315 20.44 34.83 -6.46
C SER A 315 21.79 34.16 -6.22
N ILE A 316 22.15 33.29 -7.16
CA ILE A 316 23.45 33.11 -7.83
C ILE A 316 23.19 32.16 -9.01
#